data_AF-A0A942EEP9-F1
#
_entry.id   AF-A0A942EEP9-F1
#
_cell.length_a   1.000
_cell.length_b   1.000
_cell.length_c   1.000
_cell.angle_alpha   90.00
_cell.angle_beta   90.00
_cell.angle_gamma   90.00
#
_symmetry.space_group_name_H-M   'P 1'
#
loop_
_entity.id
_entity.type
_entity.pdbx_description
1 polymer ?
#
loop_
_entity_poly.entity_id
_entity_poly.type
_entity_poly.pdbx_seq_one_letter_code
_entity_poly.pdbx_strand_id
1 'polypeptide(L)'
;MFNISKELELYFELKGTPASSRESYARRVIAFNEFLQARDKSPDEAVTRDVQEYILYLKQKKGLSAGTINTYISSIRFFFIHVLGKDWDKNRIPRMRRVRKL
;
A
#
# COMPACT_ATOMS: atom_id res chain seq x y z
N MET A 1 -5.52 -19.23 -4.36
CA MET A 1 -4.96 -18.31 -3.34
C MET A 1 -4.22 -17.20 -4.05
N PHE A 2 -4.55 -15.94 -3.77
CA PHE A 2 -3.95 -14.77 -4.43
C PHE A 2 -2.47 -14.65 -4.05
N ASN A 3 -1.57 -14.51 -5.04
CA ASN A 3 -0.12 -14.41 -4.81
C ASN A 3 0.38 -13.00 -5.18
N ILE A 4 0.47 -12.11 -4.19
CA ILE A 4 0.90 -10.72 -4.37
C ILE A 4 2.24 -10.61 -5.10
N SER A 5 3.24 -11.40 -4.74
CA SER A 5 4.57 -11.27 -5.30
C SER A 5 4.56 -11.54 -6.79
N LYS A 6 3.87 -12.62 -7.21
CA LYS A 6 3.73 -12.96 -8.63
C LYS A 6 3.00 -11.88 -9.42
N GLU A 7 1.91 -11.34 -8.89
CA GLU A 7 1.13 -10.30 -9.56
C GLU A 7 1.89 -8.97 -9.68
N LEU A 8 2.64 -8.58 -8.64
CA LEU A 8 3.50 -7.41 -8.68
C LEU A 8 4.63 -7.56 -9.70
N GLU A 9 5.31 -8.71 -9.69
CA GLU A 9 6.39 -9.02 -10.64
C GLU A 9 5.88 -8.91 -12.08
N LEU A 10 4.75 -9.57 -12.37
CA LEU A 10 4.12 -9.53 -13.69
C LEU A 10 3.85 -8.09 -14.15
N TYR A 11 3.20 -7.28 -13.31
CA TYR A 11 2.92 -5.89 -13.66
C TYR A 11 4.20 -5.08 -13.88
N PHE A 12 5.19 -5.23 -13.01
CA PHE A 12 6.42 -4.44 -13.10
C PHE A 12 7.28 -4.82 -14.31
N GLU A 13 7.29 -6.09 -14.70
CA GLU A 13 7.94 -6.54 -15.93
C GLU A 13 7.24 -5.95 -17.16
N LEU A 14 5.91 -6.06 -17.24
CA LEU A 14 5.15 -5.50 -18.37
C LEU A 14 5.35 -3.99 -18.53
N LYS A 15 5.51 -3.26 -17.42
CA LYS A 15 5.72 -1.80 -17.44
C LYS A 15 7.18 -1.39 -17.66
N GLY A 16 8.15 -2.31 -17.58
CA GLY A 16 9.58 -1.96 -17.60
C GLY A 16 10.01 -1.13 -16.38
N THR A 17 9.46 -1.41 -15.20
CA THR A 17 9.74 -0.62 -13.99
C THR A 17 11.15 -0.91 -13.46
N PRO A 18 11.98 0.09 -13.08
CA PRO A 18 13.31 -0.15 -12.53
C PRO A 18 13.28 -0.92 -11.20
N ALA A 19 14.29 -1.78 -10.96
CA ALA A 19 14.37 -2.66 -9.79
C ALA A 19 14.17 -1.93 -8.45
N SER A 20 14.77 -0.75 -8.28
CA SER A 20 14.62 0.07 -7.06
C SER A 20 13.18 0.50 -6.81
N SER A 21 12.41 0.78 -7.87
CA SER A 21 10.99 1.08 -7.76
C SER A 21 10.17 -0.17 -7.44
N ARG A 22 10.50 -1.31 -8.07
CA ARG A 22 9.84 -2.60 -7.77
C ARG A 22 9.96 -2.95 -6.29
N GLU A 23 11.18 -2.93 -5.76
CA GLU A 23 11.47 -3.26 -4.37
C GLU A 23 10.73 -2.33 -3.40
N SER A 24 10.79 -1.02 -3.67
CA SER A 24 10.15 0.00 -2.83
C SER A 24 8.63 -0.18 -2.75
N TYR A 25 7.97 -0.50 -3.87
CA TYR A 25 6.53 -0.78 -3.87
C TYR A 25 6.21 -2.15 -3.26
N ALA A 26 6.91 -3.20 -3.66
CA ALA A 26 6.67 -4.56 -3.19
C ALA A 26 6.77 -4.67 -1.66
N ARG A 27 7.82 -4.09 -1.07
CA ARG A 27 7.99 -4.07 0.40
C ARG A 27 6.77 -3.51 1.13
N ARG A 28 6.15 -2.46 0.59
CA ARG A 28 5.03 -1.76 1.24
C ARG A 28 3.71 -2.49 1.04
N VAL A 29 3.52 -3.11 -0.13
CA VAL A 29 2.35 -3.95 -0.40
C VAL A 29 2.40 -5.24 0.41
N ILE A 30 3.57 -5.88 0.52
CA ILE A 30 3.78 -7.07 1.36
C ILE A 30 3.49 -6.74 2.84
N ALA A 31 4.01 -5.63 3.36
CA ALA A 31 3.74 -5.21 4.73
C ALA A 31 2.26 -4.86 4.99
N PHE A 32 1.51 -4.43 3.95
CA PHE A 32 0.06 -4.25 4.06
C PHE A 32 -0.66 -5.60 4.06
N ASN A 33 -0.22 -6.56 3.24
CA ASN A 33 -0.76 -7.90 3.21
C ASN A 33 -0.57 -8.64 4.54
N GLU A 34 0.59 -8.55 5.16
CA GLU A 34 0.84 -9.10 6.50
C GLU A 34 -0.16 -8.55 7.53
N PHE A 35 -0.50 -7.26 7.43
CA PHE A 35 -1.50 -6.64 8.29
C PHE A 35 -2.93 -7.17 8.05
N LEU A 36 -3.27 -7.49 6.80
CA LEU A 36 -4.56 -8.10 6.43
C LEU A 36 -4.63 -9.56 6.89
N GLN A 37 -3.56 -10.33 6.68
CA GLN A 37 -3.47 -11.72 7.10
C GLN A 37 -3.58 -11.88 8.62
N ALA A 38 -3.03 -10.94 9.39
CA ALA A 38 -3.24 -10.88 10.84
C ALA A 38 -4.71 -10.62 11.28
N ARG A 39 -5.62 -10.40 10.32
CA ARG A 39 -7.07 -10.22 10.49
C ARG A 39 -7.86 -11.24 9.66
N ASP A 40 -7.21 -12.33 9.26
CA ASP A 40 -7.81 -13.40 8.45
C ASP A 40 -8.45 -12.90 7.15
N LYS A 41 -7.86 -11.85 6.55
CA LYS A 41 -8.38 -11.21 5.33
C LYS A 41 -7.46 -11.40 4.14
N SER A 42 -8.03 -11.77 2.99
CA SER A 42 -7.27 -11.89 1.75
C SER A 42 -7.00 -10.50 1.15
N PRO A 43 -5.84 -10.26 0.51
CA PRO A 43 -5.52 -8.96 -0.09
C PRO A 43 -6.48 -8.54 -1.21
N ASP A 44 -7.04 -9.48 -1.96
CA ASP A 44 -8.07 -9.23 -2.98
C ASP A 44 -9.45 -8.90 -2.38
N GLU A 45 -9.68 -9.14 -1.09
CA GLU A 45 -10.88 -8.74 -0.35
C GLU A 45 -10.72 -7.38 0.35
N ALA A 46 -9.53 -6.76 0.26
CA ALA A 46 -9.27 -5.49 0.90
C ALA A 46 -10.20 -4.38 0.39
N VAL A 47 -10.75 -3.62 1.32
CA VAL A 47 -11.63 -2.47 1.07
C VAL A 47 -10.99 -1.19 1.59
N THR A 48 -11.57 -0.03 1.23
CA THR A 48 -11.11 1.29 1.70
C THR A 48 -10.92 1.36 3.22
N ARG A 49 -11.78 0.67 3.99
CA ARG A 49 -11.70 0.66 5.44
C ARG A 49 -10.40 0.02 5.95
N ASP A 50 -9.95 -1.08 5.34
CA ASP A 50 -8.71 -1.74 5.76
C ASP A 50 -7.49 -0.85 5.53
N VAL A 51 -7.50 -0.07 4.44
CA VAL A 51 -6.45 0.90 4.13
C VAL A 51 -6.43 2.02 5.18
N GLN A 52 -7.60 2.53 5.58
CA GLN A 52 -7.71 3.55 6.63
C GLN A 52 -7.17 3.04 7.97
N GLU A 53 -7.53 1.80 8.35
CA GLU A 53 -7.06 1.17 9.58
C GLU A 53 -5.56 0.89 9.54
N TYR A 54 -5.03 0.47 8.40
CA TYR A 54 -3.59 0.30 8.24
C TYR A 54 -2.83 1.61 8.37
N ILE A 55 -3.33 2.69 7.76
CA ILE A 55 -2.75 4.03 7.90
C ILE A 55 -2.76 4.47 9.37
N LEU A 56 -3.86 4.20 10.09
CA LEU A 56 -3.97 4.50 11.52
C LEU A 56 -2.95 3.69 12.33
N TYR A 57 -2.77 2.41 12.02
CA TYR A 57 -1.76 1.54 12.61
C TYR A 57 -0.33 2.06 12.38
N LEU A 58 0.01 2.44 11.14
CA LEU A 58 1.33 3.02 10.82
C LEU A 58 1.59 4.31 11.60
N LYS A 59 0.55 5.13 11.78
CA LYS A 59 0.64 6.40 12.50
C LYS A 59 0.77 6.20 14.02
N GLN A 60 -0.14 5.43 14.62
CA GLN A 60 -0.28 5.36 16.07
C GLN A 60 0.57 4.25 16.70
N LYS A 61 0.67 3.09 16.05
CA LYS A 61 1.38 1.93 16.61
C LYS A 61 2.84 1.87 16.15
N LYS A 62 3.12 2.24 14.90
CA LYS A 62 4.50 2.26 14.37
C LYS A 62 5.19 3.63 14.46
N GLY A 63 4.44 4.71 14.73
CA GLY A 63 5.01 6.05 14.88
C GLY A 63 5.73 6.58 13.63
N LEU A 64 5.33 6.14 12.43
CA LEU A 64 6.06 6.48 11.20
C LEU A 64 5.87 7.94 10.80
N SER A 65 6.88 8.50 10.12
CA SER A 65 6.81 9.86 9.59
C SER A 65 5.70 10.02 8.55
N ALA A 66 5.14 11.23 8.43
CA ALA A 66 4.17 11.57 7.39
C ALA A 66 4.68 11.26 5.97
N GLY A 67 5.98 11.47 5.74
CA GLY A 67 6.63 11.14 4.46
C GLY A 67 6.57 9.64 4.16
N THR A 68 6.96 8.82 5.14
CA THR A 68 6.94 7.36 5.04
C THR A 68 5.52 6.83 4.83
N ILE A 69 4.55 7.30 5.63
CA ILE A 69 3.14 6.91 5.51
C ILE A 69 2.61 7.24 4.12
N ASN A 70 2.93 8.41 3.57
CA ASN A 70 2.52 8.77 2.21
C ASN A 70 3.11 7.85 1.14
N THR A 71 4.31 7.30 1.35
CA THR A 71 4.87 6.28 0.45
C THR A 71 4.10 4.97 0.55
N TYR A 72 3.71 4.54 1.76
CA TYR A 72 2.79 3.40 1.93
C TYR A 72 1.46 3.62 1.21
N ILE A 73 0.83 4.78 1.40
CA ILE A 73 -0.43 5.14 0.71
C ILE A 73 -0.25 5.05 -0.81
N SER A 74 0.87 5.53 -1.35
CA SER A 74 1.13 5.51 -2.79
C SER A 74 1.31 4.07 -3.32
N SER A 75 2.02 3.22 -2.59
CA SER A 75 2.21 1.82 -2.96
C SER A 75 0.92 1.01 -2.86
N ILE A 76 0.09 1.25 -1.83
CA ILE A 76 -1.21 0.60 -1.68
C ILE A 76 -2.18 1.07 -2.76
N ARG A 77 -2.23 2.37 -3.07
CA ARG A 77 -3.03 2.90 -4.18
C ARG A 77 -2.66 2.23 -5.50
N PHE A 78 -1.36 2.11 -5.77
CA PHE A 78 -0.86 1.42 -6.95
C PHE A 78 -1.38 -0.02 -7.00
N PHE A 79 -1.22 -0.77 -5.91
CA PHE A 79 -1.68 -2.15 -5.82
C PHE A 79 -3.19 -2.27 -6.07
N PHE A 80 -4.00 -1.41 -5.45
CA PHE A 80 -5.46 -1.41 -5.66
C PHE A 80 -5.83 -1.18 -7.12
N ILE A 81 -5.31 -0.11 -7.74
CA ILE A 81 -5.73 0.29 -9.09
C ILE A 81 -5.16 -0.65 -10.15
N HIS A 82 -3.88 -0.97 -10.05
CA HIS A 82 -3.15 -1.60 -11.14
C HIS A 82 -3.01 -3.11 -11.03
N VAL A 83 -3.11 -3.66 -9.81
CA VAL A 83 -2.96 -5.10 -9.57
C VAL A 83 -4.31 -5.73 -9.26
N LEU A 84 -5.12 -5.10 -8.39
CA LEU A 84 -6.45 -5.61 -8.06
C LEU A 84 -7.56 -5.10 -9.00
N GLY A 85 -7.31 -4.08 -9.81
CA GLY A 85 -8.34 -3.46 -10.65
C GLY A 85 -9.46 -2.77 -9.85
N LYS A 86 -9.18 -2.34 -8.63
CA LYS A 86 -10.14 -1.70 -7.71
C LYS A 86 -10.06 -0.17 -7.76
N ASP A 87 -11.21 0.46 -7.56
CA ASP A 87 -11.30 1.91 -7.43
C ASP A 87 -10.58 2.44 -6.18
N TRP A 88 -10.11 3.69 -6.29
CA TRP A 88 -9.46 4.41 -5.20
C TRP A 88 -10.13 5.75 -4.94
N ASP A 89 -10.83 5.84 -3.82
CA ASP A 89 -11.44 7.09 -3.36
C ASP A 89 -10.43 7.94 -2.57
N LYS A 90 -9.93 9.00 -3.23
CA LYS A 90 -9.00 9.97 -2.64
C LYS A 90 -9.60 10.81 -1.51
N ASN A 91 -10.93 10.94 -1.44
CA ASN A 91 -11.60 11.71 -0.40
C ASN A 91 -11.69 10.91 0.90
N ARG A 92 -11.69 9.58 0.81
CA ARG A 92 -11.72 8.68 1.97
C ARG A 92 -10.35 8.31 2.51
N ILE A 93 -9.29 8.46 1.71
CA ILE A 93 -7.92 8.09 2.10
C ILE A 93 -7.03 9.34 2.10
N PRO A 94 -6.95 10.07 3.23
CA PRO A 94 -6.22 11.32 3.30
C PRO A 94 -4.70 11.08 3.27
N ARG A 95 -3.97 11.94 2.54
CA ARG A 95 -2.52 12.01 2.66
C ARG A 95 -2.12 12.79 3.90
N MET A 96 -1.01 12.38 4.52
CA MET A 96 -0.46 13.03 5.70
C MET A 96 0.21 14.35 5.33
N ARG A 97 -0.06 15.41 6.09
CA ARG A 97 0.64 16.69 5.98
C ARG A 97 2.07 16.52 6.49
N ARG A 98 3.06 16.84 5.66
CA ARG A 98 4.46 16.93 6.11
C ARG A 98 4.63 18.24 6.87
N VAL A 99 5.05 18.18 8.12
CA VAL A 99 5.50 19.36 8.85
C VAL A 99 6.88 19.71 8.28
N ARG A 100 6.98 20.76 7.47
CA ARG A 100 8.28 21.35 7.15
C ARG A 100 8.74 22.04 8.43
N LYS A 101 9.85 21.58 9.02
CA LYS A 101 10.61 22.46 9.92
C LYS A 101 11.23 23.52 9.02
N LEU A 102 10.82 24.77 9.24
CA LEU A 102 11.44 25.96 8.67
C LEU A 102 12.79 26.18 9.34
#